data_AF-A0A837IRC6-F1
#
_entry.id   AF-A0A837IRC6-F1
#
_cell.length_a   1.000
_cell.length_b   1.000
_cell.length_c   1.000
_cell.angle_alpha   90.00
_cell.angle_beta   90.00
_cell.angle_gamma   90.00
#
_symmetry.space_group_name_H-M   'P 1'
#
loop_
_entity.id
_entity.type
_entity.pdbx_description
1 polymer ?
#
loop_
_entity_poly.entity_id
_entity_poly.type
_entity_poly.pdbx_seq_one_letter_code
_entity_poly.pdbx_strand_id
1 'polypeptide(L)'
;MKIYDRIRLLASEKNISIRELEIKLGFSNGLLRSWDKSTNTASLEKVADYFDVSIDYLLGRTSKQELPKELELSANAPFLWEGMPFSDADQELLKNIAARLANK
;
A
#
# COMPACT_ATOMS: atom_id res chain seq x y z
N MET A 1 -16.58 -6.48 0.41
CA MET A 1 -15.31 -7.05 0.90
C MET A 1 -15.20 -6.73 2.38
N LYS A 2 -14.95 -7.73 3.23
CA LYS A 2 -14.84 -7.49 4.68
C LYS A 2 -13.41 -7.11 5.07
N ILE A 3 -13.23 -6.62 6.30
CA ILE A 3 -11.91 -6.24 6.83
C ILE A 3 -10.95 -7.43 6.75
N TYR A 4 -11.43 -8.61 7.16
CA TYR A 4 -10.62 -9.82 7.13
C TYR A 4 -10.16 -10.22 5.72
N ASP A 5 -11.00 -10.03 4.70
CA ASP A 5 -10.64 -10.32 3.31
C ASP A 5 -9.51 -9.39 2.82
N ARG A 6 -9.56 -8.09 3.17
CA ARG A 6 -8.48 -7.13 2.86
C ARG A 6 -7.17 -7.52 3.51
N ILE A 7 -7.20 -7.87 4.79
CA ILE A 7 -6.00 -8.28 5.53
C ILE A 7 -5.42 -9.57 4.93
N ARG A 8 -6.27 -10.51 4.50
CA ARG A 8 -5.81 -11.72 3.82
C ARG A 8 -5.11 -11.41 2.50
N LEU A 9 -5.62 -10.46 1.73
CA LEU A 9 -5.00 -10.02 0.48
C LEU A 9 -3.60 -9.43 0.74
N LEU A 10 -3.50 -8.48 1.67
CA LEU A 10 -2.22 -7.86 2.08
C LEU A 10 -1.21 -8.90 2.62
N ALA A 11 -1.68 -9.86 3.42
CA ALA A 11 -0.84 -10.94 3.93
C ALA A 11 -0.31 -11.83 2.80
N SER A 12 -1.16 -12.14 1.80
CA SER A 12 -0.77 -12.91 0.63
C SER A 12 0.28 -12.19 -0.21
N GLU A 13 0.17 -10.87 -0.40
CA GLU A 13 1.17 -10.05 -1.11
C GLU A 13 2.55 -10.07 -0.43
N LYS A 14 2.57 -10.14 0.90
CA LYS A 14 3.80 -10.27 1.70
C LYS A 14 4.25 -11.72 1.90
N ASN A 15 3.58 -12.71 1.30
CA ASN A 15 3.82 -14.15 1.47
C ASN A 15 3.85 -14.61 2.94
N ILE A 16 2.94 -14.07 3.77
CA ILE A 16 2.77 -14.50 5.16
C ILE A 16 1.37 -15.04 5.40
N SER A 17 1.25 -15.99 6.32
CA SER A 17 -0.04 -16.46 6.79
C SER A 17 -0.68 -15.47 7.77
N ILE A 18 -2.01 -15.52 7.88
CA ILE A 18 -2.75 -14.76 8.91
C ILE A 18 -2.25 -15.10 10.31
N ARG A 19 -1.89 -16.36 10.55
CA ARG A 19 -1.39 -16.80 11.84
C ARG A 19 -0.05 -16.15 12.18
N GLU A 20 0.87 -16.08 11.22
CA GLU A 20 2.16 -15.39 11.40
C GLU A 20 1.98 -13.90 11.62
N LEU A 21 1.06 -13.26 10.90
CA LEU A 21 0.71 -11.85 11.12
C LEU A 21 0.23 -11.64 12.56
N GLU A 22 -0.66 -12.50 13.08
CA GLU A 22 -1.11 -12.43 14.48
C GLU A 22 0.04 -12.59 15.46
N ILE A 23 0.99 -13.50 15.22
CA ILE A 23 2.20 -13.65 16.06
C ILE A 23 3.02 -12.35 16.04
N LYS A 24 3.30 -11.81 14.86
CA LYS A 24 4.12 -10.60 14.68
C LYS A 24 3.52 -9.38 15.37
N LEU A 25 2.20 -9.26 15.38
CA LEU A 25 1.48 -8.12 15.98
C LEU A 25 1.12 -8.33 17.46
N GLY A 26 1.46 -9.49 18.03
CA GLY A 26 1.14 -9.84 19.43
C GLY A 26 -0.36 -10.08 19.67
N PHE A 27 -1.06 -10.60 18.65
CA PHE A 27 -2.49 -10.90 18.72
C PHE A 27 -2.75 -12.36 19.11
N SER A 28 -3.87 -12.57 19.81
CA SER A 28 -4.41 -13.91 20.07
C SER A 28 -4.75 -14.62 18.76
N ASN A 29 -4.59 -15.94 18.74
CA ASN A 29 -4.89 -16.77 17.58
C ASN A 29 -6.37 -16.61 17.14
N GLY A 30 -6.59 -16.30 15.88
CA GLY A 30 -7.93 -16.15 15.30
C GLY A 30 -8.59 -14.80 15.57
N LEU A 31 -7.90 -13.86 16.23
CA LEU A 31 -8.43 -12.52 16.48
C LEU A 31 -8.83 -11.81 15.17
N LEU A 32 -8.02 -11.92 14.12
CA LEU A 32 -8.31 -11.23 12.85
C LEU A 32 -9.58 -11.76 12.17
N ARG A 33 -9.95 -13.03 12.41
CA ARG A 33 -11.21 -13.59 11.88
C ARG A 33 -12.45 -13.03 12.59
N SER A 34 -12.32 -12.54 13.83
CA SER A 34 -13.47 -12.02 14.58
C SER A 34 -13.80 -10.56 14.25
N TRP A 35 -12.95 -9.86 13.48
CA TRP A 35 -13.09 -8.44 13.18
C TRP A 35 -14.29 -8.09 12.30
N ASP A 36 -14.87 -9.09 11.64
CA ASP A 36 -16.18 -8.95 10.99
C ASP A 36 -17.32 -8.62 11.97
N LYS A 37 -17.15 -8.97 13.25
CA LYS A 37 -18.12 -8.71 14.31
C LYS A 37 -17.72 -7.50 15.15
N SER A 38 -16.48 -7.48 15.62
CA SER A 38 -15.96 -6.40 16.45
C SER A 38 -14.43 -6.34 16.37
N THR A 39 -13.93 -5.11 16.37
CA THR A 39 -12.50 -4.79 16.47
C THR A 39 -12.34 -3.49 17.26
N ASN A 40 -11.11 -3.17 17.64
CA ASN A 40 -10.76 -1.93 18.30
C ASN A 40 -9.75 -1.13 17.45
N THR A 41 -9.72 0.19 17.64
CA THR A 41 -8.88 1.10 16.87
C THR A 41 -7.39 0.79 17.02
N ALA A 42 -6.92 0.48 18.23
CA ALA A 42 -5.51 0.21 18.49
C ALA A 42 -5.00 -1.03 17.73
N SER A 43 -5.82 -2.07 17.58
CA SER A 43 -5.49 -3.24 16.79
C SER A 43 -5.52 -2.93 15.29
N LEU A 44 -6.47 -2.11 14.82
CA LEU A 44 -6.53 -1.66 13.43
C LEU A 44 -5.29 -0.85 13.04
N GLU A 45 -4.87 0.09 13.90
CA GLU A 45 -3.64 0.90 13.73
C GLU A 45 -2.42 0.00 13.54
N LYS A 46 -2.21 -1.00 14.41
CA LYS A 46 -1.09 -1.94 14.28
C LYS A 46 -1.06 -2.68 12.94
N VAL A 47 -2.21 -3.07 12.41
CA VAL A 47 -2.29 -3.74 11.11
C VAL A 47 -2.03 -2.76 9.98
N ALA A 48 -2.60 -1.55 10.08
CA ALA A 48 -2.42 -0.46 9.13
C ALA A 48 -0.93 -0.09 9.01
N ASP A 49 -0.25 0.13 10.13
CA ASP A 49 1.17 0.43 10.20
C ASP A 49 2.05 -0.70 9.66
N TYR A 50 1.70 -1.97 9.97
CA TYR A 50 2.46 -3.12 9.48
C TYR A 50 2.45 -3.26 7.96
N PHE A 51 1.32 -2.92 7.33
CA PHE A 51 1.16 -2.99 5.88
C PHE A 51 1.38 -1.66 5.16
N ASP A 52 1.67 -0.59 5.90
CA ASP A 52 1.80 0.78 5.38
C ASP A 52 0.57 1.21 4.56
N VAL A 53 -0.61 1.05 5.17
CA VAL A 53 -1.90 1.43 4.59
C VAL A 53 -2.71 2.25 5.59
N SER A 54 -3.70 3.00 5.12
CA SER A 54 -4.61 3.71 6.03
C SER A 54 -5.62 2.78 6.71
N ILE A 55 -6.10 3.17 7.89
CA ILE A 55 -7.21 2.46 8.56
C ILE A 55 -8.48 2.49 7.68
N ASP A 56 -8.73 3.60 6.98
CA ASP A 56 -9.87 3.71 6.08
C ASP A 56 -9.79 2.73 4.89
N TYR A 57 -8.57 2.38 4.45
CA TYR A 57 -8.37 1.29 3.51
C TYR A 57 -8.77 -0.05 4.14
N LEU A 58 -8.36 -0.36 5.38
CA LEU A 58 -8.75 -1.62 6.04
C LEU A 58 -10.26 -1.72 6.26
N LEU A 59 -10.91 -0.61 6.61
CA LEU A 59 -12.36 -0.50 6.80
C LEU A 59 -13.14 -0.46 5.47
N GLY A 60 -12.44 -0.30 4.35
CA GLY A 60 -13.02 -0.24 3.03
C GLY A 60 -13.84 1.00 2.72
N ARG A 61 -13.54 2.11 3.42
CA ARG A 61 -14.06 3.44 3.10
C ARG A 61 -13.36 4.04 1.89
N THR A 62 -12.16 3.56 1.57
CA THR A 62 -11.40 3.91 0.36
C THR A 62 -11.10 2.68 -0.51
N SER A 63 -11.06 2.89 -1.83
CA SER A 63 -10.62 1.88 -2.80
C SER A 63 -9.12 1.98 -3.13
N LYS A 64 -8.51 3.16 -2.92
CA LYS A 64 -7.08 3.37 -3.07
C LYS A 64 -6.33 2.94 -1.81
N GLN A 65 -5.27 2.14 -1.96
CA GLN A 65 -4.16 2.20 -1.01
C GLN A 65 -3.66 3.64 -1.07
N GLU A 66 -3.97 4.43 -0.05
CA GLU A 66 -3.30 5.72 0.09
C GLU A 66 -1.84 5.40 0.35
N LEU A 67 -1.01 5.77 -0.62
CA LEU A 67 0.43 5.69 -0.45
C LEU A 67 0.80 6.59 0.74
N PRO A 68 1.85 6.27 1.50
CA PRO A 68 2.34 7.19 2.52
C PRO A 68 2.48 8.59 1.90
N LYS A 69 2.07 9.64 2.64
CA LYS A 69 2.04 11.04 2.14
C LYS A 69 3.36 11.49 1.49
N GLU A 70 4.47 10.90 1.92
CA GLU A 70 5.81 11.10 1.36
C GLU A 70 5.89 10.65 -0.11
N LEU A 71 5.23 9.54 -0.47
CA LEU A 71 5.09 9.05 -1.84
C LEU A 71 4.00 9.80 -2.62
N GLU A 72 2.98 10.38 -1.98
CA GLU A 72 1.99 11.22 -2.68
C GLU A 72 2.59 12.53 -3.18
N LEU A 73 3.50 13.14 -2.42
CA LEU A 73 4.30 14.28 -2.88
C LEU A 73 5.23 13.89 -4.03
N SER A 74 5.77 12.67 -4.03
CA SER A 74 6.57 12.11 -5.12
C SER A 74 5.75 11.69 -6.34
N ALA A 75 4.49 11.27 -6.18
CA ALA A 75 3.63 10.82 -7.28
C ALA A 75 3.18 12.00 -8.16
N ASN A 76 3.14 13.22 -7.61
CA ASN A 76 2.99 14.46 -8.37
C ASN A 76 4.33 14.99 -8.94
N ALA A 77 5.39 14.20 -8.80
CA ALA A 77 6.72 14.43 -9.33
C ALA A 77 7.14 13.29 -10.29
N PRO A 78 6.46 13.04 -11.42
CA PRO A 78 6.91 12.01 -12.37
C PRO A 78 8.25 12.36 -13.04
N PHE A 79 8.83 13.52 -12.75
CA PHE A 79 9.96 14.06 -13.48
C PHE A 79 11.00 14.80 -12.61
N LEU A 80 11.42 14.26 -11.47
CA LEU A 80 12.53 14.84 -10.69
C LEU A 80 13.74 13.89 -10.58
N TRP A 81 14.92 14.36 -10.98
CA TRP A 81 16.23 13.71 -10.79
C TRP A 81 17.11 14.61 -9.90
N GLU A 82 17.69 14.06 -8.82
CA GLU A 82 18.36 14.84 -7.76
C GLU A 82 17.51 15.98 -7.16
N GLY A 83 16.18 15.88 -7.23
CA GLY A 83 15.28 16.94 -6.75
C GLY A 83 15.21 18.16 -7.68
N MET A 84 15.75 18.08 -8.89
CA MET A 84 15.52 19.07 -9.96
C MET A 84 14.52 18.55 -11.00
N PRO A 85 13.62 19.40 -11.52
CA PRO A 85 12.72 19.00 -12.60
C PRO A 85 13.55 18.62 -13.83
N PHE A 86 13.23 17.50 -14.48
CA PHE A 86 13.79 17.18 -15.79
C PHE A 86 13.44 18.30 -16.77
N SER A 87 14.43 18.74 -17.54
CA SER A 87 14.21 19.74 -18.57
C SER A 87 13.27 19.22 -19.66
N ASP A 88 12.66 20.12 -20.43
CA ASP A 88 11.80 19.75 -21.56
C ASP A 88 12.51 18.79 -22.53
N ALA A 89 13.83 18.97 -22.72
CA ALA A 89 14.66 18.11 -23.56
C ALA A 89 14.80 16.68 -22.99
N ASP A 90 14.97 16.55 -21.67
CA ASP A 90 15.08 15.24 -21.01
C ASP A 90 13.76 14.48 -21.06
N GLN A 91 12.64 15.18 -20.87
CA GLN A 91 11.31 14.60 -21.00
C GLN A 91 11.03 14.10 -22.42
N GLU A 92 11.49 14.83 -23.43
CA GLU A 92 11.38 14.42 -24.83
C GLU A 92 12.26 13.20 -25.15
N LEU A 93 13.47 13.15 -24.60
CA LEU A 93 14.35 11.98 -24.70
C LEU A 93 13.70 10.72 -24.11
N LEU A 94 13.13 10.82 -22.91
CA LEU A 94 12.45 9.71 -22.24
C LEU A 94 11.25 9.20 -23.03
N LYS A 95 10.42 10.10 -23.59
CA LYS A 95 9.30 9.74 -24.46
C LYS A 95 9.78 8.96 -25.69
N ASN A 96 10.86 9.40 -26.32
CA ASN A 96 11.42 8.77 -27.50
C ASN A 96 12.03 7.39 -27.18
N ILE A 97 12.65 7.22 -26.02
CA ILE A 97 13.15 5.92 -25.55
C ILE A 97 12.00 4.96 -25.31
N ALA A 98 10.97 5.39 -24.58
CA ALA A 98 9.78 4.58 -24.30
C ALA A 98 9.07 4.14 -25.58
N ALA A 99 8.91 5.04 -26.55
CA ALA A 99 8.30 4.75 -27.85
C ALA A 99 9.12 3.75 -28.68
N ARG A 100 10.45 3.77 -28.56
CA ARG A 100 11.33 2.77 -29.20
C ARG A 100 11.28 1.41 -28.54
N LEU A 101 11.14 1.37 -27.21
CA LEU A 101 11.03 0.12 -26.46
C LEU A 101 9.67 -0.56 -26.67
N ALA A 102 8.59 0.20 -26.89
CA ALA A 102 7.25 -0.31 -27.14
C ALA A 102 7.04 -0.88 -28.56
N ASN A 103 7.93 -0.54 -29.51
CA ASN A 103 7.87 -0.98 -30.92
C ASN A 103 8.85 -2.12 -31.23
N LYS A 104 9.28 -2.87 -30.22
CA LYS A 104 10.19 -4.02 -30.34
C LYS A 104 9.50 -5.28 -29.85
#